data_AF-A0AAV2BDG0-F1
#
_entry.id   AF-A0AAV2BDG0-F1
#
_cell.length_a   1.000
_cell.length_b   1.000
_cell.length_c   1.000
_cell.angle_alpha   90.00
_cell.angle_beta   90.00
_cell.angle_gamma   90.00
#
_symmetry.space_group_name_H-M   'P 1'
#
loop_
_entity.id
_entity.type
_entity.pdbx_description
1 polymer ?
#
loop_
_entity_poly.entity_id
_entity_poly.type
_entity_poly.pdbx_seq_one_letter_code
_entity_poly.pdbx_strand_id
1 'polypeptide(L)'
;GSRVLYKLLDWIKWHFVFAEKKRELIQTEEPFLHPDYWDTIIHFLLQGKIASARSLLSMHQKFEREDFVSLDELMKKMPMYSSTSQISLNEFRIRWKHWQEECKSRLGRGEYSSDSNLETVCKILCGDYEALSAKSNLCENWYHLMISVLLYTDPCISFSALGDIARTYYNNVTSSSWNKSNIVDSIILAAMELDIMSVINLACSFNDGWWFAVHIMDLFIHGNYIGNDPNDHSMKRLRTYLLRNYADTLMSHCSLWQVGADYLDYCDSNRELLELYLERIPIKTEAEARKIIYLAKKRNLDNLVKTVSNIMTSKALSNGKLGTALTWVMISRDVRFADEIAERWLKDYAQHQKMEGLEIFKNMGSCMLVSDKLTFVGKYCEFHKLYCEGDLKNASSLLISLIASGLAPTNFQIIMLVDALPLLESLENIFSRKETYQLMKCLEDVIMNKDNKDTIDNSDRVNMIRLALVRNLSRSFVIETGDSESDGEM
;
A
#
# COMPACT_ATOMS: atom_id res chain seq x y z
N GLY A 1 13.63 -32.15 -28.32
CA GLY A 1 13.85 -32.68 -26.97
C GLY A 1 13.91 -31.52 -26.01
N SER A 2 13.13 -31.56 -24.93
CA SER A 2 13.13 -30.52 -23.91
C SER A 2 14.52 -30.44 -23.27
N ARG A 3 15.12 -29.26 -23.36
CA ARG A 3 16.44 -28.95 -22.84
C ARG A 3 16.25 -28.45 -21.40
N VAL A 4 16.67 -29.22 -20.41
CA VAL A 4 16.39 -28.89 -18.99
C VAL A 4 17.67 -28.65 -18.20
N LEU A 5 18.68 -29.50 -18.38
CA LEU A 5 19.88 -29.45 -17.55
C LEU A 5 20.63 -28.12 -17.62
N TYR A 6 20.78 -27.50 -18.79
CA TYR A 6 21.47 -26.20 -18.89
C TYR A 6 20.77 -25.10 -18.06
N LYS A 7 19.42 -25.10 -18.01
CA LYS A 7 18.66 -24.17 -17.15
C LYS A 7 18.85 -24.48 -15.67
N LEU A 8 18.91 -25.76 -15.32
CA LEU A 8 19.17 -26.20 -13.94
C LEU A 8 20.60 -25.84 -13.50
N LEU A 9 21.59 -25.95 -14.39
CA LEU A 9 22.96 -25.54 -14.14
C LEU A 9 23.05 -24.02 -13.97
N ASP A 10 22.36 -23.25 -14.81
CA ASP A 10 22.27 -21.81 -14.62
C ASP A 10 21.63 -21.49 -13.25
N TRP A 11 20.50 -22.13 -12.92
CA TRP A 11 19.85 -21.96 -11.62
C TRP A 11 20.80 -22.23 -10.44
N ILE A 12 21.57 -23.32 -10.45
CA ILE A 12 22.58 -23.61 -9.43
C ILE A 12 23.65 -22.54 -9.35
N LYS A 13 24.17 -22.09 -10.50
CA LYS A 13 25.22 -21.06 -10.54
C LYS A 13 24.76 -19.75 -9.93
N TRP A 14 23.49 -19.40 -10.09
CA TRP A 14 22.86 -18.23 -9.47
C TRP A 14 22.53 -18.45 -7.99
N HIS A 15 22.04 -19.64 -7.63
CA HIS A 15 21.55 -19.93 -6.29
C HIS A 15 22.69 -20.14 -5.28
N PHE A 16 23.79 -20.78 -5.70
CA PHE A 16 24.91 -21.13 -4.83
C PHE A 16 26.16 -20.32 -5.15
N VAL A 17 26.39 -19.28 -4.36
CA VAL A 17 27.51 -18.33 -4.50
C VAL A 17 28.72 -18.75 -3.67
N PHE A 18 28.71 -19.94 -3.06
CA PHE A 18 29.76 -20.40 -2.13
C PHE A 18 31.17 -20.38 -2.74
N ALA A 19 31.32 -20.85 -3.98
CA ALA A 19 32.58 -20.81 -4.73
C ALA A 19 33.13 -19.38 -4.91
N GLU A 20 32.25 -18.39 -4.90
CA GLU A 20 32.57 -16.98 -5.12
C GLU A 20 32.88 -16.25 -3.82
N LYS A 21 32.42 -16.76 -2.67
CA LYS A 21 32.89 -16.34 -1.33
C LYS A 21 34.32 -16.78 -1.07
N LYS A 22 34.75 -17.90 -1.67
CA LYS A 22 36.14 -18.39 -1.66
C LYS A 22 37.06 -17.67 -2.64
N ARG A 23 36.66 -16.52 -3.21
CA ARG A 23 37.51 -15.70 -4.10
C ARG A 23 38.79 -15.20 -3.40
N GLU A 24 38.79 -15.14 -2.07
CA GLU A 24 39.98 -14.87 -1.25
C GLU A 24 41.11 -15.89 -1.50
N LEU A 25 40.79 -17.16 -1.78
CA LEU A 25 41.77 -18.18 -2.18
C LEU A 25 42.48 -17.86 -3.50
N ILE A 26 41.81 -17.15 -4.40
CA ILE A 26 42.39 -16.77 -5.71
C ILE A 26 43.30 -15.54 -5.52
N GLN A 27 43.15 -14.81 -4.41
CA GLN A 27 43.92 -13.61 -4.09
C GLN A 27 45.15 -13.90 -3.21
N THR A 28 45.28 -15.10 -2.64
CA THR A 28 46.48 -15.49 -1.89
C THR A 28 47.65 -15.75 -2.83
N GLU A 29 48.88 -15.45 -2.39
CA GLU A 29 50.10 -15.62 -3.20
C GLU A 29 50.35 -17.08 -3.61
N GLU A 30 49.98 -18.05 -2.76
CA GLU A 30 50.11 -19.49 -3.03
C GLU A 30 48.80 -20.26 -2.76
N PRO A 31 47.81 -20.18 -3.68
CA PRO A 31 46.50 -20.83 -3.52
C PRO A 31 46.59 -22.35 -3.32
N PHE A 32 47.59 -22.99 -3.93
CA PHE A 32 47.77 -24.45 -3.92
C PHE A 32 48.13 -25.03 -2.55
N LEU A 33 48.58 -24.21 -1.58
CA LEU A 33 48.87 -24.65 -0.22
C LEU A 33 47.65 -24.64 0.70
N HIS A 34 46.55 -24.03 0.28
CA HIS A 34 45.37 -23.91 1.12
C HIS A 34 44.65 -25.27 1.25
N PRO A 35 44.20 -25.66 2.45
CA PRO A 35 43.54 -26.96 2.68
C PRO A 35 42.33 -27.20 1.77
N ASP A 36 41.54 -26.16 1.52
CA ASP A 36 40.35 -26.22 0.66
C ASP A 36 40.63 -26.08 -0.86
N TYR A 37 41.88 -26.05 -1.31
CA TYR A 37 42.22 -25.79 -2.71
C TYR A 37 41.53 -26.79 -3.67
N TRP A 38 41.73 -28.08 -3.45
CA TRP A 38 41.16 -29.15 -4.28
C TRP A 38 39.64 -29.24 -4.16
N ASP A 39 39.12 -29.05 -2.95
CA ASP A 39 37.67 -29.01 -2.73
C ASP A 39 37.02 -27.81 -3.45
N THR A 40 37.73 -26.69 -3.61
CA THR A 40 37.27 -25.53 -4.39
C THR A 40 37.25 -25.83 -5.89
N ILE A 41 38.28 -26.50 -6.42
CA ILE A 41 38.30 -26.98 -7.82
C ILE A 41 37.13 -27.93 -8.07
N ILE A 42 36.94 -28.91 -7.20
CA ILE A 42 35.85 -29.89 -7.29
C ILE A 42 34.50 -29.19 -7.20
N HIS A 43 34.33 -28.23 -6.29
CA HIS A 43 33.09 -27.47 -6.18
C HIS A 43 32.77 -26.67 -7.46
N PHE A 44 33.77 -26.03 -8.10
CA PHE A 44 33.58 -25.39 -9.41
C PHE A 44 33.16 -26.40 -10.49
N LEU A 45 33.71 -27.61 -10.47
CA LEU A 45 33.31 -28.69 -11.38
C LEU A 45 31.87 -29.14 -11.14
N LEU A 46 31.45 -29.31 -9.89
CA LEU A 46 30.07 -29.68 -9.53
C LEU A 46 29.07 -28.62 -9.99
N GLN A 47 29.40 -27.33 -9.87
CA GLN A 47 28.58 -26.22 -10.40
C GLN A 47 28.63 -26.06 -11.94
N GLY A 48 29.47 -26.83 -12.65
CA GLY A 48 29.69 -26.67 -14.08
C GLY A 48 30.41 -25.36 -14.47
N LYS A 49 31.18 -24.76 -13.55
CA LYS A 49 32.04 -23.58 -13.77
C LYS A 49 33.45 -24.03 -14.20
N ILE A 50 33.52 -24.71 -15.35
CA ILE A 50 34.75 -25.35 -15.84
C ILE A 50 35.90 -24.35 -16.04
N ALA A 51 35.62 -23.15 -16.53
CA ALA A 51 36.63 -22.11 -16.72
C ALA A 51 37.30 -21.68 -15.40
N SER A 52 36.51 -21.54 -14.33
CA SER A 52 37.01 -21.20 -12.99
C SER A 52 37.87 -22.32 -12.40
N ALA A 53 37.42 -23.57 -12.56
CA ALA A 53 38.19 -24.74 -12.14
C ALA A 53 39.55 -24.83 -12.86
N ARG A 54 39.57 -24.59 -14.17
CA ARG A 54 40.81 -24.56 -14.98
C ARG A 54 41.74 -23.42 -14.58
N SER A 55 41.19 -22.22 -14.37
CA SER A 55 41.97 -21.08 -13.91
C SER A 55 42.66 -21.38 -12.58
N LEU A 56 41.96 -22.02 -11.64
CA LEU A 56 42.55 -22.38 -10.36
C LEU A 56 43.60 -23.49 -10.53
N LEU A 57 43.31 -24.53 -11.32
CA LEU A 57 44.25 -25.61 -11.61
C LEU A 57 45.58 -25.10 -12.23
N SER A 58 45.50 -24.08 -13.08
CA SER A 58 46.68 -23.45 -13.71
C SER A 58 47.61 -22.72 -12.74
N MET A 59 47.15 -22.42 -11.52
CA MET A 59 47.95 -21.80 -10.45
C MET A 59 48.71 -22.84 -9.61
N HIS A 60 48.55 -24.14 -9.90
CA HIS A 60 49.26 -25.18 -9.17
C HIS A 60 50.75 -25.23 -9.56
N GLN A 61 51.64 -25.40 -8.58
CA GLN A 61 53.10 -25.45 -8.82
C GLN A 61 53.52 -26.50 -9.87
N LYS A 62 52.79 -27.63 -9.93
CA LYS A 62 53.07 -28.74 -10.84
C LYS A 62 52.31 -28.69 -12.18
N PHE A 63 51.72 -27.54 -12.54
CA PHE A 63 50.86 -27.44 -13.71
C PHE A 63 51.54 -27.84 -15.03
N GLU A 64 52.86 -27.66 -15.14
CA GLU A 64 53.64 -28.06 -16.32
C GLU A 64 53.82 -29.58 -16.46
N ARG A 65 53.46 -30.39 -15.43
CA ARG A 65 53.52 -31.86 -15.51
C ARG A 65 52.49 -32.36 -16.51
N GLU A 66 52.86 -33.39 -17.28
CA GLU A 66 52.06 -33.91 -18.40
C GLU A 66 50.62 -34.30 -18.01
N ASP A 67 50.41 -34.79 -16.79
CA ASP A 67 49.09 -35.18 -16.30
C ASP A 67 48.20 -33.98 -15.89
N PHE A 68 48.77 -32.90 -15.34
CA PHE A 68 48.04 -31.64 -15.12
C PHE A 68 47.60 -31.02 -16.45
N VAL A 69 48.50 -30.99 -17.44
CA VAL A 69 48.19 -30.50 -18.79
C VAL A 69 47.14 -31.39 -19.48
N SER A 70 47.27 -32.72 -19.36
CA SER A 70 46.30 -33.68 -19.87
C SER A 70 44.90 -33.45 -19.27
N LEU A 71 44.81 -33.23 -17.96
CA LEU A 71 43.54 -32.96 -17.29
C LEU A 71 42.93 -31.60 -17.68
N ASP A 72 43.74 -30.54 -17.77
CA ASP A 72 43.29 -29.24 -18.25
C ASP A 72 42.75 -29.31 -19.68
N GLU A 73 43.39 -30.11 -20.54
CA GLU A 73 42.94 -30.37 -21.90
C GLU A 73 41.55 -31.04 -21.92
N LEU A 74 41.33 -32.07 -21.09
CA LEU A 74 40.03 -32.72 -20.94
C LEU A 74 38.95 -31.73 -20.49
N MET A 75 39.26 -30.88 -19.49
CA MET A 75 38.34 -29.85 -19.01
C MET A 75 38.06 -28.80 -20.09
N LYS A 76 39.05 -28.40 -20.87
CA LYS A 76 38.90 -27.45 -21.98
C LYS A 76 38.01 -27.99 -23.10
N LYS A 77 38.13 -29.29 -23.40
CA LYS A 77 37.35 -29.98 -24.44
C LYS A 77 35.92 -30.31 -24.01
N MET A 78 35.60 -30.19 -22.72
CA MET A 78 34.28 -30.56 -22.19
C MET A 78 33.14 -29.88 -22.97
N PRO A 79 32.27 -30.64 -23.64
CA PRO A 79 31.16 -30.07 -24.37
C PRO A 79 30.13 -29.48 -23.41
N MET A 80 29.85 -28.17 -23.55
CA MET A 80 28.80 -27.48 -22.80
C MET A 80 27.67 -27.05 -23.74
N TYR A 81 26.43 -27.30 -23.32
CA TYR A 81 25.26 -26.89 -24.08
C TYR A 81 24.87 -25.46 -23.74
N SER A 82 24.76 -24.59 -24.75
CA SER A 82 24.23 -23.22 -24.62
C SER A 82 22.95 -23.07 -25.45
N SER A 83 22.06 -22.17 -25.03
CA SER A 83 20.89 -21.75 -25.81
C SER A 83 21.27 -21.18 -27.17
N THR A 84 22.45 -20.58 -27.27
CA THR A 84 23.03 -20.00 -28.50
C THR A 84 23.72 -21.03 -29.39
N SER A 85 23.91 -22.27 -28.93
CA SER A 85 24.57 -23.30 -29.72
C SER A 85 23.67 -23.74 -30.89
N GLN A 86 24.17 -23.63 -32.12
CA GLN A 86 23.48 -24.11 -33.33
C GLN A 86 23.48 -25.65 -33.48
N ILE A 87 23.98 -26.37 -32.48
CA ILE A 87 24.19 -27.82 -32.52
C ILE A 87 22.91 -28.54 -32.09
N SER A 88 22.57 -29.62 -32.81
CA SER A 88 21.44 -30.49 -32.47
C SER A 88 21.69 -31.24 -31.15
N LEU A 89 20.63 -31.61 -30.42
CA LEU A 89 20.79 -32.38 -29.18
C LEU A 89 21.48 -33.73 -29.41
N ASN A 90 21.23 -34.37 -30.56
CA ASN A 90 21.85 -35.64 -30.89
C ASN A 90 23.35 -35.48 -31.14
N GLU A 91 23.73 -34.44 -31.89
CA GLU A 91 25.14 -34.11 -32.14
C GLU A 91 25.87 -33.75 -30.84
N PHE A 92 25.25 -32.97 -29.96
CA PHE A 92 25.80 -32.69 -28.63
C PHE A 92 25.98 -33.97 -27.81
N ARG A 93 24.97 -34.85 -27.77
CA ARG A 93 25.04 -36.15 -27.06
C ARG A 93 26.22 -36.99 -27.55
N ILE A 94 26.44 -37.05 -28.87
CA ILE A 94 27.55 -37.79 -29.46
C ILE A 94 28.90 -37.19 -29.03
N ARG A 95 29.07 -35.86 -29.17
CA ARG A 95 30.31 -35.18 -28.76
C ARG A 95 30.60 -35.37 -27.27
N TRP A 96 29.58 -35.26 -26.43
CA TRP A 96 29.73 -35.44 -24.99
C TRP A 96 30.09 -36.89 -24.61
N LYS A 97 29.47 -37.88 -25.27
CA LYS A 97 29.84 -39.30 -25.05
C LYS A 97 31.28 -39.59 -25.44
N HIS A 98 31.71 -39.11 -26.61
CA HIS A 98 33.11 -39.27 -27.04
C HIS A 98 34.09 -38.62 -26.08
N TRP A 99 33.79 -37.42 -25.59
CA TRP A 99 34.58 -36.76 -24.55
C TRP A 99 34.63 -37.59 -23.26
N GLN A 100 33.50 -38.14 -22.80
CA GLN A 100 33.47 -38.96 -21.60
C GLN A 100 34.23 -40.28 -21.77
N GLU A 101 34.18 -40.89 -22.95
CA GLU A 101 34.98 -42.07 -23.32
C GLU A 101 36.48 -41.76 -23.32
N GLU A 102 36.89 -40.58 -23.80
CA GLU A 102 38.27 -40.10 -23.74
C GLU A 102 38.73 -39.98 -22.28
N CYS A 103 37.94 -39.34 -21.41
CA CYS A 103 38.22 -39.26 -19.96
C CYS A 103 38.41 -40.66 -19.33
N LYS A 104 37.49 -41.60 -19.61
CA LYS A 104 37.56 -42.97 -19.10
C LYS A 104 38.78 -43.73 -19.61
N SER A 105 39.15 -43.53 -20.88
CA SER A 105 40.32 -44.16 -21.47
C SER A 105 41.62 -43.67 -20.83
N ARG A 106 41.78 -42.35 -20.64
CA ARG A 106 42.96 -41.76 -19.97
C ARG A 106 43.07 -42.21 -18.51
N LEU A 107 41.95 -42.25 -17.78
CA LEU A 107 41.91 -42.78 -16.42
C LEU A 107 42.32 -44.28 -16.37
N GLY A 108 41.79 -45.10 -17.28
CA GLY A 108 42.09 -46.53 -17.35
C GLY A 108 43.55 -46.85 -17.73
N ARG A 109 44.24 -45.92 -18.39
CA ARG A 109 45.68 -46.01 -18.68
C ARG A 109 46.57 -45.65 -17.48
N GLY A 110 45.98 -45.17 -16.38
CA GLY A 110 46.72 -44.75 -15.20
C GLY A 110 47.47 -43.42 -15.37
N GLU A 111 47.05 -42.56 -16.31
CA GLU A 111 47.71 -41.26 -16.56
C GLU A 111 47.76 -40.37 -15.30
N TYR A 112 46.80 -40.53 -14.37
CA TYR A 112 46.68 -39.71 -13.16
C TYR A 112 47.06 -40.44 -11.87
N SER A 113 47.56 -41.69 -11.93
CA SER A 113 47.89 -42.49 -10.74
C SER A 113 49.00 -41.88 -9.86
N SER A 114 49.70 -40.88 -10.38
CA SER A 114 50.74 -40.13 -9.66
C SER A 114 50.19 -39.10 -8.66
N ASP A 115 48.90 -38.74 -8.74
CA ASP A 115 48.26 -37.79 -7.80
C ASP A 115 46.78 -38.15 -7.57
N SER A 116 46.45 -38.51 -6.33
CA SER A 116 45.10 -38.90 -5.92
C SER A 116 44.05 -37.82 -6.18
N ASN A 117 44.41 -36.53 -6.10
CA ASN A 117 43.48 -35.45 -6.35
C ASN A 117 43.16 -35.31 -7.85
N LEU A 118 44.18 -35.43 -8.72
CA LEU A 118 43.96 -35.45 -10.17
C LEU A 118 43.13 -36.67 -10.59
N GLU A 119 43.42 -37.83 -10.00
CA GLU A 119 42.64 -39.05 -10.23
C GLU A 119 41.18 -38.85 -9.81
N THR A 120 40.93 -38.21 -8.66
CA THR A 120 39.59 -37.88 -8.17
C THR A 120 38.87 -36.91 -9.13
N VAL A 121 39.55 -35.86 -9.60
CA VAL A 121 38.99 -34.94 -10.58
C VAL A 121 38.65 -35.66 -11.89
N CYS A 122 39.54 -36.52 -12.39
CA CYS A 122 39.26 -37.29 -13.59
C CYS A 122 38.10 -38.29 -13.39
N LYS A 123 37.98 -38.93 -12.22
CA LYS A 123 36.83 -39.78 -11.87
C LYS A 123 35.51 -39.01 -11.93
N ILE A 124 35.49 -37.76 -11.44
CA ILE A 124 34.34 -36.86 -11.57
C ILE A 124 34.03 -36.58 -13.04
N LEU A 125 35.03 -36.23 -13.86
CA LEU A 125 34.83 -36.00 -15.31
C LEU A 125 34.30 -37.25 -16.05
N CYS A 126 34.67 -38.44 -15.58
CA CYS A 126 34.18 -39.72 -16.11
C CYS A 126 32.72 -40.02 -15.73
N GLY A 127 32.14 -39.27 -14.78
CA GLY A 127 30.82 -39.55 -14.24
C GLY A 127 30.80 -40.72 -13.25
N ASP A 128 31.90 -40.97 -12.54
CA ASP A 128 31.95 -41.98 -11.49
C ASP A 128 31.04 -41.59 -10.32
N TYR A 129 29.99 -42.38 -10.12
CA TYR A 129 28.97 -42.14 -9.10
C TYR A 129 29.54 -42.21 -7.67
N GLU A 130 30.52 -43.08 -7.42
CA GLU A 130 31.13 -43.21 -6.09
C GLU A 130 31.97 -41.97 -5.78
N ALA A 131 32.76 -41.50 -6.73
CA ALA A 131 33.56 -40.28 -6.58
C ALA A 131 32.68 -39.03 -6.40
N LEU A 132 31.59 -38.92 -7.15
CA LEU A 132 30.62 -37.83 -7.01
C LEU A 132 29.90 -37.87 -5.65
N SER A 133 29.47 -39.05 -5.21
CA SER A 133 28.78 -39.24 -3.93
C SER A 133 29.69 -38.97 -2.73
N ALA A 134 30.97 -39.35 -2.83
CA ALA A 134 31.98 -39.08 -1.82
C ALA A 134 32.23 -37.57 -1.61
N LYS A 135 31.95 -36.75 -2.63
CA LYS A 135 32.06 -35.28 -2.59
C LYS A 135 30.73 -34.57 -2.38
N SER A 136 29.69 -35.30 -1.95
CA SER A 136 28.37 -34.73 -1.62
C SER A 136 28.43 -33.65 -0.52
N ASN A 137 29.40 -33.72 0.39
CA ASN A 137 29.65 -32.70 1.41
C ASN A 137 29.96 -31.30 0.83
N LEU A 138 30.45 -31.23 -0.41
CA LEU A 138 30.70 -29.97 -1.12
C LEU A 138 29.43 -29.38 -1.75
N CYS A 139 28.33 -30.15 -1.80
CA CYS A 139 27.04 -29.69 -2.25
C CYS A 139 26.18 -29.24 -1.05
N GLU A 140 25.49 -28.11 -1.20
CA GLU A 140 24.65 -27.55 -0.14
C GLU A 140 23.37 -28.37 0.09
N ASN A 141 22.88 -29.08 -0.94
CA ASN A 141 21.68 -29.91 -0.87
C ASN A 141 21.61 -30.97 -1.98
N TRP A 142 20.53 -31.77 -1.92
CA TRP A 142 20.30 -32.91 -2.80
C TRP A 142 20.17 -32.53 -4.28
N TYR A 143 19.54 -31.38 -4.59
CA TYR A 143 19.34 -30.98 -5.98
C TYR A 143 20.62 -30.41 -6.59
N HIS A 144 21.50 -29.77 -5.78
CA HIS A 144 22.85 -29.41 -6.23
C HIS A 144 23.63 -30.67 -6.63
N LEU A 145 23.64 -31.70 -5.78
CA LEU A 145 24.31 -32.96 -6.11
C LEU A 145 23.67 -33.61 -7.34
N MET A 146 22.35 -33.72 -7.39
CA MET A 146 21.63 -34.34 -8.51
C MET A 146 22.01 -33.71 -9.84
N ILE A 147 21.97 -32.38 -9.94
CA ILE A 147 22.29 -31.66 -11.18
C ILE A 147 23.77 -31.82 -11.53
N SER A 148 24.66 -31.86 -10.52
CA SER A 148 26.08 -32.14 -10.71
C SER A 148 26.31 -33.54 -11.27
N VAL A 149 25.62 -34.56 -10.74
CA VAL A 149 25.70 -35.92 -11.26
C VAL A 149 25.15 -35.99 -12.69
N LEU A 150 24.03 -35.34 -12.97
CA LEU A 150 23.45 -35.30 -14.32
C LEU A 150 24.39 -34.65 -15.34
N LEU A 151 25.17 -33.63 -14.95
CA LEU A 151 26.19 -33.01 -15.81
C LEU A 151 27.24 -34.02 -16.30
N TYR A 152 27.64 -34.96 -15.44
CA TYR A 152 28.69 -35.94 -15.74
C TYR A 152 28.16 -37.32 -16.15
N THR A 153 26.84 -37.58 -16.07
CA THR A 153 26.25 -38.90 -16.38
C THR A 153 25.24 -38.89 -17.52
N ASP A 154 24.31 -37.94 -17.57
CA ASP A 154 23.34 -37.78 -18.65
C ASP A 154 22.95 -36.30 -18.85
N PRO A 155 23.73 -35.54 -19.65
CA PRO A 155 23.47 -34.12 -19.83
C PRO A 155 22.25 -33.82 -20.72
N CYS A 156 21.68 -34.86 -21.33
CA CYS A 156 20.57 -34.78 -22.28
C CYS A 156 19.28 -35.36 -21.68
N ILE A 157 19.14 -35.31 -20.34
CA ILE A 157 17.98 -35.80 -19.62
C ILE A 157 16.68 -35.18 -20.15
N SER A 158 15.63 -35.99 -20.26
CA SER A 158 14.30 -35.51 -20.65
C SER A 158 13.58 -34.88 -19.46
N PHE A 159 12.73 -33.90 -19.74
CA PHE A 159 11.88 -33.30 -18.72
C PHE A 159 10.96 -34.30 -18.00
N SER A 160 10.51 -35.34 -18.72
CA SER A 160 9.65 -36.40 -18.16
C SER A 160 10.34 -37.27 -17.11
N ALA A 161 11.67 -37.46 -17.21
CA ALA A 161 12.43 -38.29 -16.30
C ALA A 161 12.94 -37.52 -15.07
N LEU A 162 12.85 -36.18 -15.09
CA LEU A 162 13.40 -35.33 -14.03
C LEU A 162 12.75 -35.62 -12.66
N GLY A 163 11.43 -35.77 -12.62
CA GLY A 163 10.68 -36.03 -11.38
C GLY A 163 11.13 -37.31 -10.67
N ASP A 164 11.24 -38.42 -11.42
CA ASP A 164 11.65 -39.71 -10.85
C ASP A 164 13.10 -39.67 -10.32
N ILE A 165 13.98 -38.98 -11.03
CA ILE A 165 15.37 -38.78 -10.61
C ILE A 165 15.41 -37.91 -9.35
N ALA A 166 14.69 -36.79 -9.35
CA ALA A 166 14.62 -35.89 -8.21
C ALA A 166 14.14 -36.61 -6.94
N ARG A 167 13.06 -37.41 -7.05
CA ARG A 167 12.54 -38.22 -5.96
C ARG A 167 13.56 -39.23 -5.44
N THR A 168 14.31 -39.86 -6.33
CA THR A 168 15.38 -40.81 -5.97
C THR A 168 16.46 -40.10 -5.16
N TYR A 169 16.92 -38.93 -5.59
CA TYR A 169 17.93 -38.16 -4.87
C TYR A 169 17.42 -37.62 -3.53
N TYR A 170 16.19 -37.12 -3.50
CA TYR A 170 15.56 -36.62 -2.28
C TYR A 170 15.41 -37.71 -1.20
N ASN A 171 14.99 -38.92 -1.61
CA ASN A 171 14.79 -40.03 -0.67
C ASN A 171 16.10 -40.67 -0.24
N ASN A 172 17.01 -40.92 -1.18
CA ASN A 172 18.17 -41.78 -0.96
C ASN A 172 19.43 -41.02 -0.57
N VAL A 173 19.57 -39.74 -0.93
CA VAL A 173 20.76 -38.98 -0.57
C VAL A 173 20.55 -38.27 0.76
N THR A 174 21.15 -38.83 1.80
CA THR A 174 21.31 -38.19 3.11
C THR A 174 22.78 -37.92 3.35
N SER A 175 23.24 -36.71 3.03
CA SER A 175 24.37 -36.18 3.80
C SER A 175 23.88 -35.89 5.20
N SER A 176 24.67 -36.21 6.23
CA SER A 176 24.35 -35.85 7.62
C SER A 176 24.20 -34.33 7.82
N SER A 177 24.71 -33.53 6.88
CA SER A 177 24.60 -32.07 6.86
C SER A 177 23.31 -31.53 6.24
N TRP A 178 22.50 -32.37 5.56
CA TRP A 178 21.32 -31.90 4.84
C TRP A 178 20.04 -32.14 5.64
N ASN A 179 19.30 -31.07 5.90
CA ASN A 179 18.05 -31.15 6.63
C ASN A 179 16.89 -31.52 5.69
N LYS A 180 16.51 -32.81 5.68
CA LYS A 180 15.37 -33.34 4.91
C LYS A 180 14.01 -32.70 5.24
N SER A 181 13.90 -31.94 6.33
CA SER A 181 12.64 -31.34 6.78
C SER A 181 12.41 -29.90 6.29
N ASN A 182 13.20 -29.41 5.34
CA ASN A 182 12.99 -28.07 4.80
C ASN A 182 11.80 -28.06 3.83
N ILE A 183 10.81 -27.21 4.12
CA ILE A 183 9.63 -26.99 3.26
C ILE A 183 10.02 -26.58 1.83
N VAL A 184 11.12 -25.83 1.68
CA VAL A 184 11.63 -25.39 0.38
C VAL A 184 12.07 -26.59 -0.46
N ASP A 185 12.72 -27.58 0.14
CA ASP A 185 13.17 -28.79 -0.55
C ASP A 185 11.97 -29.62 -1.03
N SER A 186 10.90 -29.69 -0.22
CA SER A 186 9.64 -30.33 -0.63
C SER A 186 8.95 -29.57 -1.77
N ILE A 187 8.96 -28.24 -1.76
CA ILE A 187 8.42 -27.41 -2.86
C ILE A 187 9.23 -27.63 -4.15
N ILE A 188 10.56 -27.65 -4.05
CA ILE A 188 11.45 -27.89 -5.20
C ILE A 188 11.20 -29.29 -5.78
N LEU A 189 11.06 -30.31 -4.92
CA LEU A 189 10.73 -31.66 -5.36
C LEU A 189 9.40 -31.69 -6.12
N ALA A 190 8.33 -31.12 -5.53
CA ALA A 190 7.02 -31.05 -6.18
C ALA A 190 7.09 -30.30 -7.52
N ALA A 191 7.89 -29.24 -7.61
CA ALA A 191 8.11 -28.51 -8.86
C ALA A 191 8.86 -29.35 -9.92
N MET A 192 9.86 -30.15 -9.51
CA MET A 192 10.56 -31.09 -10.41
C MET A 192 9.67 -32.25 -10.87
N GLU A 193 8.72 -32.66 -10.04
CA GLU A 193 7.70 -33.67 -10.34
C GLU A 193 6.51 -33.11 -11.16
N LEU A 194 6.46 -31.79 -11.37
CA LEU A 194 5.37 -31.08 -12.05
C LEU A 194 4.02 -31.20 -11.32
N ASP A 195 4.06 -31.47 -10.02
CA ASP A 195 2.88 -31.46 -9.17
C ASP A 195 2.60 -30.03 -8.67
N ILE A 196 1.93 -29.27 -9.54
CA ILE A 196 1.57 -27.87 -9.30
C ILE A 196 0.70 -27.72 -8.04
N MET A 197 -0.20 -28.66 -7.79
CA MET A 197 -1.10 -28.59 -6.63
C MET A 197 -0.33 -28.78 -5.33
N SER A 198 0.62 -29.72 -5.30
CA SER A 198 1.51 -29.87 -4.14
C SER A 198 2.40 -28.65 -3.94
N VAL A 199 2.91 -28.01 -5.00
CA VAL A 199 3.65 -26.74 -4.90
C VAL A 199 2.80 -25.67 -4.21
N ILE A 200 1.55 -25.49 -4.62
CA ILE A 200 0.65 -24.49 -4.01
C ILE A 200 0.35 -24.84 -2.55
N ASN A 201 0.01 -26.09 -2.25
CA ASN A 201 -0.32 -26.51 -0.88
C ASN A 201 0.86 -26.34 0.07
N LEU A 202 2.07 -26.68 -0.37
CA LEU A 202 3.29 -26.46 0.41
C LEU A 202 3.61 -24.96 0.52
N ALA A 203 3.40 -24.17 -0.54
CA ALA A 203 3.57 -22.71 -0.48
C ALA A 203 2.63 -22.06 0.54
N CYS A 204 1.39 -22.56 0.73
CA CYS A 204 0.48 -22.10 1.78
C CYS A 204 1.01 -22.35 3.20
N SER A 205 1.89 -23.33 3.37
CA SER A 205 2.52 -23.63 4.67
C SER A 205 3.76 -22.77 4.93
N PHE A 206 4.15 -21.91 3.97
CA PHE A 206 5.26 -20.99 4.11
C PHE A 206 4.85 -19.78 4.96
N ASN A 207 5.65 -19.44 5.98
CA ASN A 207 5.32 -18.37 6.94
C ASN A 207 5.74 -16.97 6.43
N ASP A 208 5.28 -16.59 5.24
CA ASP A 208 5.55 -15.28 4.62
C ASP A 208 4.29 -14.42 4.48
N GLY A 209 3.24 -14.77 5.23
CA GLY A 209 1.97 -14.06 5.18
C GLY A 209 1.22 -14.29 3.87
N TRP A 210 1.32 -15.47 3.25
CA TRP A 210 0.62 -15.86 2.00
C TRP A 210 1.16 -15.25 0.71
N TRP A 211 2.23 -14.47 0.76
CA TRP A 211 2.77 -13.78 -0.41
C TRP A 211 3.18 -14.77 -1.49
N PHE A 212 4.02 -15.75 -1.17
CA PHE A 212 4.52 -16.72 -2.14
C PHE A 212 3.40 -17.56 -2.72
N ALA A 213 2.47 -18.03 -1.88
CA ALA A 213 1.32 -18.84 -2.30
C ALA A 213 0.41 -18.10 -3.29
N VAL A 214 0.09 -16.84 -3.05
CA VAL A 214 -0.73 -16.03 -3.96
C VAL A 214 -0.03 -15.80 -5.30
N HIS A 215 1.23 -15.37 -5.26
CA HIS A 215 1.93 -14.96 -6.48
C HIS A 215 2.36 -16.16 -7.32
N ILE A 216 2.68 -17.31 -6.71
CA ILE A 216 2.96 -18.53 -7.47
C ILE A 216 1.69 -19.08 -8.14
N MET A 217 0.54 -19.02 -7.44
CA MET A 217 -0.76 -19.38 -8.02
C MET A 217 -1.08 -18.48 -9.23
N ASP A 218 -0.95 -17.16 -9.07
CA ASP A 218 -1.19 -16.22 -10.16
C ASP A 218 -0.22 -16.43 -11.33
N LEU A 219 1.06 -16.72 -11.06
CA LEU A 219 2.03 -17.05 -12.12
C LEU A 219 1.60 -18.30 -12.90
N PHE A 220 1.10 -19.34 -12.22
CA PHE A 220 0.63 -20.55 -12.88
C PHE A 220 -0.65 -20.33 -13.69
N ILE A 221 -1.59 -19.52 -13.17
CA ILE A 221 -2.81 -19.14 -13.90
C ILE A 221 -2.45 -18.33 -15.14
N HIS A 222 -1.65 -17.27 -15.00
CA HIS A 222 -1.27 -16.41 -16.12
C HIS A 222 -0.33 -17.11 -17.13
N GLY A 223 0.39 -18.14 -16.68
CA GLY A 223 1.17 -19.03 -17.54
C GLY A 223 0.35 -20.10 -18.27
N ASN A 224 -0.97 -20.14 -18.11
CA ASN A 224 -1.89 -21.16 -18.64
C ASN A 224 -1.53 -22.60 -18.21
N TYR A 225 -0.92 -22.75 -17.03
CA TYR A 225 -0.62 -24.05 -16.43
C TYR A 225 -1.79 -24.58 -15.58
N ILE A 226 -2.64 -23.68 -15.07
CA ILE A 226 -3.83 -23.97 -14.27
C ILE A 226 -5.03 -23.20 -14.85
N GLY A 227 -6.22 -23.80 -14.83
CA GLY A 227 -7.46 -23.08 -15.12
C GLY A 227 -7.79 -22.93 -16.61
N ASN A 228 -7.26 -23.82 -17.46
CA ASN A 228 -7.58 -23.85 -18.90
C ASN A 228 -9.05 -24.26 -19.17
N ASP A 229 -9.73 -24.89 -18.21
CA ASP A 229 -11.16 -25.16 -18.29
C ASP A 229 -11.95 -23.98 -17.66
N PRO A 230 -12.74 -23.24 -18.46
CA PRO A 230 -13.56 -22.13 -17.95
C PRO A 230 -14.57 -22.56 -16.87
N ASN A 231 -14.95 -23.85 -16.83
CA ASN A 231 -15.88 -24.43 -15.86
C ASN A 231 -15.21 -24.89 -14.55
N ASP A 232 -13.88 -24.79 -14.42
CA ASP A 232 -13.20 -25.14 -13.18
C ASP A 232 -13.36 -24.04 -12.12
N HIS A 233 -14.48 -24.11 -11.39
CA HIS A 233 -14.75 -23.24 -10.26
C HIS A 233 -13.85 -23.50 -9.05
N SER A 234 -13.18 -24.66 -8.98
CA SER A 234 -12.35 -25.02 -7.82
C SER A 234 -11.09 -24.16 -7.74
N MET A 235 -10.40 -23.96 -8.87
CA MET A 235 -9.20 -23.14 -8.94
C MET A 235 -9.48 -21.66 -8.75
N LYS A 236 -10.62 -21.17 -9.29
CA LYS A 236 -11.09 -19.79 -9.03
C LYS A 236 -11.35 -19.59 -7.53
N ARG A 237 -12.01 -20.54 -6.86
CA ARG A 237 -12.24 -20.47 -5.41
C ARG A 237 -10.93 -20.51 -4.60
N LEU A 238 -9.99 -21.38 -4.97
CA LEU A 238 -8.68 -21.45 -4.32
C LEU A 238 -7.92 -20.12 -4.46
N ARG A 239 -7.87 -19.55 -5.68
CA ARG A 239 -7.26 -18.24 -5.92
C ARG A 239 -7.89 -17.15 -5.06
N THR A 240 -9.23 -17.06 -5.05
CA THR A 240 -9.96 -16.07 -4.23
C THR A 240 -9.68 -16.27 -2.73
N TYR A 241 -9.57 -17.52 -2.27
CA TYR A 241 -9.20 -17.83 -0.89
C TYR A 241 -7.79 -17.33 -0.56
N LEU A 242 -6.79 -17.62 -1.40
CA LEU A 242 -5.42 -17.17 -1.18
C LEU A 242 -5.30 -15.64 -1.18
N LEU A 243 -5.91 -14.97 -2.18
CA LEU A 243 -5.92 -13.52 -2.28
C LEU A 243 -6.57 -12.88 -1.05
N ARG A 244 -7.67 -13.45 -0.54
CA ARG A 244 -8.34 -12.95 0.66
C ARG A 244 -7.46 -13.06 1.90
N ASN A 245 -6.78 -14.18 2.13
CA ASN A 245 -5.89 -14.35 3.28
C ASN A 245 -4.66 -13.43 3.21
N TYR A 246 -4.12 -13.25 2.00
CA TYR A 246 -3.03 -12.30 1.78
C TYR A 246 -3.48 -10.86 2.04
N ALA A 247 -4.64 -10.48 1.51
CA ALA A 247 -5.20 -9.16 1.73
C ALA A 247 -5.52 -8.92 3.22
N ASP A 248 -6.06 -9.90 3.95
CA ASP A 248 -6.28 -9.80 5.41
C ASP A 248 -4.98 -9.51 6.18
N THR A 249 -3.89 -10.20 5.78
CA THR A 249 -2.56 -9.96 6.34
C THR A 249 -2.10 -8.52 6.06
N LEU A 250 -2.26 -8.04 4.82
CA LEU A 250 -1.90 -6.67 4.43
C LEU A 250 -2.76 -5.59 5.12
N MET A 251 -4.07 -5.82 5.24
CA MET A 251 -5.03 -4.92 5.91
C MET A 251 -4.71 -4.76 7.40
N SER A 252 -4.15 -5.80 8.02
CA SER A 252 -3.71 -5.76 9.42
C SER A 252 -2.45 -4.93 9.65
N HIS A 253 -1.67 -4.63 8.60
CA HIS A 253 -0.46 -3.83 8.68
C HIS A 253 -0.73 -2.33 8.47
N CYS A 254 -0.16 -1.49 9.34
CA CYS A 254 -0.39 -0.04 9.39
C CYS A 254 0.01 0.73 8.11
N SER A 255 0.98 0.22 7.35
CA SER A 255 1.48 0.85 6.12
C SER A 255 1.00 0.19 4.84
N LEU A 256 0.51 -1.06 4.91
CA LEU A 256 0.22 -1.88 3.73
C LEU A 256 -1.26 -2.02 3.42
N TRP A 257 -2.16 -1.58 4.30
CA TRP A 257 -3.60 -1.70 4.13
C TRP A 257 -4.14 -1.07 2.83
N GLN A 258 -3.46 -0.07 2.26
CA GLN A 258 -3.85 0.48 0.96
C GLN A 258 -3.69 -0.56 -0.16
N VAL A 259 -2.57 -1.27 -0.16
CA VAL A 259 -2.28 -2.36 -1.08
C VAL A 259 -3.22 -3.54 -0.80
N GLY A 260 -3.48 -3.83 0.48
CA GLY A 260 -4.46 -4.84 0.88
C GLY A 260 -5.86 -4.57 0.33
N ALA A 261 -6.31 -3.31 0.37
CA ALA A 261 -7.59 -2.90 -0.20
C ALA A 261 -7.63 -3.07 -1.72
N ASP A 262 -6.52 -2.81 -2.41
CA ASP A 262 -6.42 -3.03 -3.86
C ASP A 262 -6.44 -4.52 -4.21
N TYR A 263 -5.84 -5.41 -3.41
CA TYR A 263 -5.98 -6.87 -3.59
C TYR A 263 -7.42 -7.36 -3.38
N LEU A 264 -8.15 -6.79 -2.41
CA LEU A 264 -9.56 -7.14 -2.20
C LEU A 264 -10.46 -6.77 -3.38
N ASP A 265 -10.10 -5.77 -4.19
CA ASP A 265 -10.84 -5.40 -5.40
C ASP A 265 -10.80 -6.51 -6.47
N TYR A 266 -9.76 -7.35 -6.46
CA TYR A 266 -9.63 -8.49 -7.38
C TYR A 266 -10.38 -9.74 -6.90
N CYS A 267 -10.99 -9.72 -5.71
CA CYS A 267 -11.75 -10.83 -5.17
C CYS A 267 -13.26 -10.60 -5.35
N ASP A 268 -13.95 -11.56 -5.99
CA ASP A 268 -15.41 -11.50 -6.17
C ASP A 268 -16.15 -11.34 -4.83
N SER A 269 -17.06 -10.37 -4.76
CA SER A 269 -18.04 -10.19 -3.66
C SER A 269 -17.48 -9.85 -2.26
N ASN A 270 -16.47 -8.97 -2.15
CA ASN A 270 -15.89 -8.57 -0.85
C ASN A 270 -16.08 -7.10 -0.46
N ARG A 271 -17.06 -6.41 -1.04
CA ARG A 271 -17.33 -4.98 -0.72
C ARG A 271 -17.63 -4.77 0.77
N GLU A 272 -18.47 -5.62 1.35
CA GLU A 272 -18.85 -5.57 2.76
C GLU A 272 -17.64 -5.84 3.68
N LEU A 273 -16.79 -6.79 3.28
CA LEU A 273 -15.59 -7.13 4.01
C LEU A 273 -14.57 -5.98 3.97
N LEU A 274 -14.40 -5.33 2.82
CA LEU A 274 -13.55 -4.16 2.69
C LEU A 274 -14.05 -2.98 3.53
N GLU A 275 -15.36 -2.74 3.54
CA GLU A 275 -15.97 -1.71 4.39
C GLU A 275 -15.66 -1.96 5.87
N LEU A 276 -15.82 -3.21 6.33
CA LEU A 276 -15.48 -3.61 7.70
C LEU A 276 -14.00 -3.41 8.04
N TYR A 277 -13.08 -3.74 7.14
CA TYR A 277 -11.66 -3.53 7.40
C TYR A 277 -11.32 -2.04 7.47
N LEU A 278 -11.81 -1.24 6.52
CA LEU A 278 -11.53 0.19 6.48
C LEU A 278 -12.09 0.93 7.71
N GLU A 279 -13.25 0.49 8.23
CA GLU A 279 -13.85 1.04 9.44
C GLU A 279 -12.99 0.78 10.69
N ARG A 280 -12.28 -0.36 10.74
CA ARG A 280 -11.44 -0.76 11.87
C ARG A 280 -10.05 -0.10 11.88
N ILE A 281 -9.66 0.60 10.82
CA ILE A 281 -8.34 1.24 10.75
C ILE A 281 -8.26 2.34 11.81
N PRO A 282 -7.26 2.32 12.70
CA PRO A 282 -7.13 3.34 13.73
C PRO A 282 -6.76 4.69 13.12
N ILE A 283 -7.66 5.67 13.25
CA ILE A 283 -7.48 7.02 12.70
C ILE A 283 -6.73 7.90 13.71
N LYS A 284 -5.42 8.08 13.52
CA LYS A 284 -4.60 8.94 14.39
C LYS A 284 -4.57 10.37 13.88
N THR A 285 -4.41 10.53 12.57
CA THR A 285 -4.19 11.82 11.90
C THR A 285 -5.31 12.16 10.90
N GLU A 286 -5.45 13.45 10.59
CA GLU A 286 -6.37 13.91 9.54
C GLU A 286 -5.97 13.40 8.16
N ALA A 287 -4.68 13.25 7.89
CA ALA A 287 -4.18 12.74 6.62
C ALA A 287 -4.61 11.28 6.38
N GLU A 288 -4.56 10.44 7.42
CA GLU A 288 -5.06 9.06 7.38
C GLU A 288 -6.58 9.02 7.12
N ALA A 289 -7.37 9.86 7.81
CA ALA A 289 -8.81 9.95 7.58
C ALA A 289 -9.13 10.33 6.12
N ARG A 290 -8.42 11.32 5.56
CA ARG A 290 -8.59 11.72 4.15
C ARG A 290 -8.25 10.60 3.18
N LYS A 291 -7.22 9.81 3.45
CA LYS A 291 -6.85 8.63 2.65
C LYS A 291 -7.95 7.56 2.67
N ILE A 292 -8.53 7.28 3.85
CA ILE A 292 -9.64 6.33 3.98
C ILE A 292 -10.85 6.83 3.20
N ILE A 293 -11.23 8.10 3.34
CA ILE A 293 -12.34 8.68 2.58
C ILE A 293 -12.10 8.63 1.07
N TYR A 294 -10.88 8.91 0.61
CA TYR A 294 -10.54 8.81 -0.81
C TYR A 294 -10.78 7.39 -1.34
N LEU A 295 -10.29 6.38 -0.62
CA LEU A 295 -10.47 4.98 -0.99
C LEU A 295 -11.93 4.52 -0.89
N ALA A 296 -12.67 5.02 0.09
CA ALA A 296 -14.09 4.76 0.26
C ALA A 296 -14.91 5.37 -0.90
N LYS A 297 -14.64 6.63 -1.29
CA LYS A 297 -15.29 7.30 -2.43
C LYS A 297 -14.99 6.59 -3.75
N LYS A 298 -13.73 6.19 -3.98
CA LYS A 298 -13.34 5.41 -5.17
C LYS A 298 -14.19 4.14 -5.34
N ARG A 299 -14.65 3.56 -4.24
CA ARG A 299 -15.41 2.30 -4.18
C ARG A 299 -16.90 2.49 -3.83
N ASN A 300 -17.41 3.73 -3.91
CA ASN A 300 -18.79 4.10 -3.60
C ASN A 300 -19.26 3.69 -2.19
N LEU A 301 -18.38 3.68 -1.19
CA LEU A 301 -18.71 3.36 0.21
C LEU A 301 -19.20 4.61 0.96
N ASP A 302 -20.38 5.12 0.61
CA ASP A 302 -20.90 6.39 1.14
C ASP A 302 -21.17 6.35 2.66
N ASN A 303 -21.58 5.20 3.20
CA ASN A 303 -21.80 5.02 4.62
C ASN A 303 -20.49 5.18 5.41
N LEU A 304 -19.42 4.50 4.98
CA LEU A 304 -18.10 4.65 5.56
C LEU A 304 -17.58 6.10 5.50
N VAL A 305 -17.80 6.81 4.38
CA VAL A 305 -17.43 8.23 4.26
C VAL A 305 -18.12 9.06 5.34
N LYS A 306 -19.41 8.84 5.59
CA LYS A 306 -20.16 9.52 6.65
C LYS A 306 -19.64 9.15 8.03
N THR A 307 -19.43 7.87 8.32
CA THR A 307 -18.93 7.39 9.63
C THR A 307 -17.56 7.99 9.96
N VAL A 308 -16.60 7.88 9.04
CA VAL A 308 -15.24 8.43 9.22
C VAL A 308 -15.28 9.95 9.42
N SER A 309 -16.07 10.65 8.61
CA SER A 309 -16.23 12.10 8.73
C SER A 309 -16.85 12.50 10.07
N ASN A 310 -17.87 11.78 10.54
CA ASN A 310 -18.53 12.04 11.83
C ASN A 310 -17.60 11.81 13.03
N ILE A 311 -16.77 10.75 12.99
CA ILE A 311 -15.73 10.51 14.01
C ILE A 311 -14.74 11.68 14.05
N MET A 312 -14.30 12.14 12.89
CA MET A 312 -13.37 13.27 12.78
C MET A 312 -14.00 14.59 13.23
N THR A 313 -15.28 14.82 12.94
CA THR A 313 -16.04 15.96 13.46
C THR A 313 -16.08 15.94 14.99
N SER A 314 -16.47 14.82 15.60
CA SER A 314 -16.51 14.69 17.06
C SER A 314 -15.14 14.93 17.71
N LYS A 315 -14.07 14.38 17.12
CA LYS A 315 -12.68 14.62 17.57
C LYS A 315 -12.25 16.08 17.41
N ALA A 316 -12.68 16.78 16.37
CA ALA A 316 -12.38 18.19 16.19
C ALA A 316 -13.15 19.07 17.20
N LEU A 317 -14.41 18.74 17.48
CA LEU A 317 -15.26 19.41 18.46
C LEU A 317 -14.75 19.26 19.89
N SER A 318 -14.26 18.08 20.27
CA SER A 318 -13.66 17.85 21.60
C SER A 318 -12.36 18.64 21.81
N ASN A 319 -11.62 18.88 20.73
CA ASN A 319 -10.41 19.72 20.73
C ASN A 319 -10.69 21.22 20.57
N GLY A 320 -11.96 21.64 20.52
CA GLY A 320 -12.35 23.05 20.35
C GLY A 320 -12.07 23.65 18.97
N LYS A 321 -11.69 22.83 17.98
CA LYS A 321 -11.36 23.29 16.62
C LYS A 321 -12.61 23.33 15.74
N LEU A 322 -13.45 24.36 15.91
CA LEU A 322 -14.71 24.51 15.19
C LEU A 322 -14.53 24.52 13.66
N GLY A 323 -13.52 25.22 13.14
CA GLY A 323 -13.31 25.28 11.69
C GLY A 323 -12.93 23.95 11.07
N THR A 324 -12.08 23.17 11.73
CA THR A 324 -11.77 21.79 11.32
C THR A 324 -13.03 20.93 11.37
N ALA A 325 -13.80 20.98 12.46
CA ALA A 325 -15.05 20.23 12.60
C ALA A 325 -16.03 20.54 11.45
N LEU A 326 -16.16 21.82 11.11
CA LEU A 326 -17.00 22.27 10.01
C LEU A 326 -16.56 21.64 8.68
N THR A 327 -15.25 21.61 8.36
CA THR A 327 -14.77 20.98 7.11
C THR A 327 -15.12 19.50 7.01
N TRP A 328 -15.20 18.78 8.14
CA TRP A 328 -15.62 17.38 8.17
C TRP A 328 -17.13 17.21 8.04
N VAL A 329 -17.92 18.10 8.63
CA VAL A 329 -19.38 18.17 8.43
C VAL A 329 -19.76 18.45 6.98
N MET A 330 -18.97 19.25 6.26
CA MET A 330 -19.18 19.43 4.81
C MET A 330 -19.15 18.11 4.03
N ILE A 331 -18.35 17.15 4.51
CA ILE A 331 -18.21 15.84 3.88
C ILE A 331 -19.33 14.89 4.34
N SER A 332 -19.66 14.84 5.64
CA SER A 332 -20.71 13.94 6.16
C SER A 332 -22.13 14.41 5.84
N ARG A 333 -22.34 15.72 5.71
CA ARG A 333 -23.65 16.39 5.64
C ARG A 333 -24.58 16.02 6.81
N ASP A 334 -24.00 15.81 7.99
CA ASP A 334 -24.75 15.49 9.20
C ASP A 334 -25.33 16.76 9.83
N VAL A 335 -26.66 16.85 9.83
CA VAL A 335 -27.42 18.01 10.34
C VAL A 335 -27.18 18.22 11.84
N ARG A 336 -27.03 17.14 12.63
CA ARG A 336 -26.88 17.25 14.09
C ARG A 336 -25.57 17.91 14.46
N PHE A 337 -24.48 17.51 13.80
CA PHE A 337 -23.19 18.15 14.00
C PHE A 337 -23.14 19.57 13.44
N ALA A 338 -23.86 19.85 12.35
CA ALA A 338 -23.99 21.21 11.83
C ALA A 338 -24.68 22.13 12.85
N ASP A 339 -25.76 21.66 13.48
CA ASP A 339 -26.46 22.37 14.54
C ASP A 339 -25.59 22.59 15.78
N GLU A 340 -24.86 21.57 16.22
CA GLU A 340 -23.96 21.66 17.39
C GLU A 340 -22.84 22.69 17.16
N ILE A 341 -22.24 22.72 15.97
CA ILE A 341 -21.24 23.73 15.59
C ILE A 341 -21.85 25.13 15.62
N ALA A 342 -23.05 25.29 15.03
CA ALA A 342 -23.75 26.56 14.97
C ALA A 342 -24.09 27.07 16.39
N GLU A 343 -24.64 26.23 17.26
CA GLU A 343 -24.96 26.58 18.64
C GLU A 343 -23.73 26.96 19.46
N ARG A 344 -22.64 26.20 19.31
CA ARG A 344 -21.40 26.48 20.04
C ARG A 344 -20.79 27.82 19.60
N TRP A 345 -20.87 28.14 18.31
CA TRP A 345 -20.44 29.44 17.80
C TRP A 345 -21.34 30.58 18.30
N LEU A 346 -22.66 30.43 18.22
CA LEU A 346 -23.61 31.45 18.70
C LEU A 346 -23.44 31.75 20.20
N LYS A 347 -23.20 30.71 21.00
CA LYS A 347 -22.94 30.86 22.44
C LYS A 347 -21.64 31.62 22.71
N ASP A 348 -20.58 31.32 21.96
CA ASP A 348 -19.29 31.99 22.11
C ASP A 348 -19.39 33.47 21.71
N TYR A 349 -20.09 33.75 20.61
CA TYR A 349 -20.39 35.11 20.19
C TYR A 349 -21.20 35.89 21.24
N ALA A 350 -22.25 35.27 21.80
CA ALA A 350 -23.08 35.88 22.82
C ALA A 350 -22.31 36.27 24.10
N GLN A 351 -21.29 35.49 24.46
CA GLN A 351 -20.49 35.70 25.67
C GLN A 351 -19.37 36.72 25.48
N HIS A 352 -18.67 36.68 24.35
CA HIS A 352 -17.48 37.48 24.14
C HIS A 352 -17.72 38.73 23.30
N GLN A 353 -18.82 38.80 22.54
CA GLN A 353 -19.08 39.82 21.49
C GLN A 353 -17.88 40.01 20.54
N LYS A 354 -17.04 38.98 20.43
CA LYS A 354 -15.82 39.00 19.62
C LYS A 354 -16.03 38.21 18.34
N MET A 355 -15.53 38.80 17.27
CA MET A 355 -15.61 38.32 15.89
C MET A 355 -14.58 37.24 15.55
N GLU A 356 -13.99 36.60 16.56
CA GLU A 356 -12.98 35.56 16.35
C GLU A 356 -13.69 34.33 15.74
N GLY A 357 -13.34 33.98 14.50
CA GLY A 357 -13.92 32.83 13.79
C GLY A 357 -14.71 33.16 12.52
N LEU A 358 -14.88 34.43 12.13
CA LEU A 358 -15.55 34.79 10.87
C LEU A 358 -14.91 34.13 9.63
N GLU A 359 -13.58 33.95 9.67
CA GLU A 359 -12.81 33.33 8.58
C GLU A 359 -13.19 31.88 8.30
N ILE A 360 -13.65 31.16 9.33
CA ILE A 360 -14.09 29.76 9.23
C ILE A 360 -15.30 29.65 8.29
N PHE A 361 -16.14 30.68 8.27
CA PHE A 361 -17.41 30.71 7.56
C PHE A 361 -17.33 31.38 6.19
N LYS A 362 -16.25 32.13 5.89
CA LYS A 362 -16.03 32.81 4.60
C LYS A 362 -15.99 31.86 3.39
N ASN A 363 -15.59 30.60 3.59
CA ASN A 363 -15.40 29.61 2.52
C ASN A 363 -16.48 28.51 2.47
N MET A 364 -17.63 28.69 3.14
CA MET A 364 -18.64 27.63 3.23
C MET A 364 -19.43 27.38 1.94
N GLY A 365 -19.65 28.40 1.10
CA GLY A 365 -20.47 28.27 -0.12
C GLY A 365 -21.80 27.56 0.14
N SER A 366 -22.08 26.48 -0.58
CA SER A 366 -23.31 25.69 -0.45
C SER A 366 -23.44 24.88 0.85
N CYS A 367 -22.39 24.81 1.69
CA CYS A 367 -22.39 24.03 2.93
C CYS A 367 -23.22 24.67 4.05
N MET A 368 -23.57 25.94 3.92
CA MET A 368 -24.52 26.61 4.81
C MET A 368 -25.87 25.88 4.83
N LEU A 369 -26.27 25.31 3.68
CA LEU A 369 -27.56 24.67 3.47
C LEU A 369 -27.70 23.27 4.11
N VAL A 370 -26.71 22.81 4.89
CA VAL A 370 -26.82 21.55 5.63
C VAL A 370 -27.82 21.67 6.78
N SER A 371 -27.90 22.85 7.40
CA SER A 371 -28.81 23.16 8.51
C SER A 371 -29.28 24.61 8.44
N ASP A 372 -30.51 24.85 8.89
CA ASP A 372 -31.08 26.18 9.04
C ASP A 372 -30.28 27.04 10.04
N LYS A 373 -29.81 26.45 11.15
CA LYS A 373 -28.97 27.15 12.14
C LYS A 373 -27.60 27.51 11.58
N LEU A 374 -27.00 26.59 10.81
CA LEU A 374 -25.72 26.86 10.16
C LEU A 374 -25.87 27.89 9.04
N THR A 375 -27.00 27.87 8.33
CA THR A 375 -27.37 28.90 7.35
C THR A 375 -27.47 30.27 8.02
N PHE A 376 -28.16 30.34 9.16
CA PHE A 376 -28.25 31.57 9.95
C PHE A 376 -26.86 32.08 10.35
N VAL A 377 -26.02 31.23 10.94
CA VAL A 377 -24.66 31.62 11.37
C VAL A 377 -23.83 32.16 10.22
N GLY A 378 -23.82 31.49 9.06
CA GLY A 378 -23.04 31.96 7.92
C GLY A 378 -23.56 33.28 7.36
N LYS A 379 -24.88 33.50 7.32
CA LYS A 379 -25.47 34.77 6.87
C LYS A 379 -25.25 35.89 7.89
N TYR A 380 -25.25 35.56 9.17
CA TYR A 380 -24.93 36.51 10.22
C TYR A 380 -23.46 36.95 10.17
N CYS A 381 -22.54 36.02 9.87
CA CYS A 381 -21.14 36.34 9.61
C CYS A 381 -20.97 37.23 8.37
N GLU A 382 -21.75 36.99 7.30
CA GLU A 382 -21.77 37.81 6.09
C GLU A 382 -22.25 39.24 6.37
N PHE A 383 -23.30 39.40 7.19
CA PHE A 383 -23.79 40.70 7.65
C PHE A 383 -22.66 41.53 8.27
N HIS A 384 -21.96 40.93 9.23
CA HIS A 384 -20.88 41.61 9.92
C HIS A 384 -19.68 41.91 9.01
N LYS A 385 -19.39 41.04 8.04
CA LYS A 385 -18.36 41.30 7.04
C LYS A 385 -18.68 42.58 6.25
N LEU A 386 -19.91 42.70 5.75
CA LEU A 386 -20.39 43.89 5.03
C LEU A 386 -20.34 45.14 5.92
N TYR A 387 -20.73 45.00 7.20
CA TYR A 387 -20.62 46.08 8.18
C TYR A 387 -19.18 46.58 8.35
N CYS A 388 -18.21 45.66 8.49
CA CYS A 388 -16.78 46.00 8.60
C CYS A 388 -16.20 46.59 7.30
N GLU A 389 -16.72 46.19 6.14
CA GLU A 389 -16.33 46.72 4.82
C GLU A 389 -16.94 48.11 4.54
N GLY A 390 -17.85 48.59 5.39
CA GLY A 390 -18.50 49.89 5.26
C GLY A 390 -19.75 49.88 4.37
N ASP A 391 -20.16 48.72 3.86
CA ASP A 391 -21.37 48.56 3.05
C ASP A 391 -22.61 48.42 3.94
N LEU A 392 -22.98 49.54 4.56
CA LEU A 392 -24.01 49.58 5.59
C LEU A 392 -25.42 49.26 5.04
N LYS A 393 -25.69 49.56 3.77
CA LYS A 393 -27.00 49.29 3.13
C LYS A 393 -27.20 47.80 2.85
N ASN A 394 -26.17 47.13 2.31
CA ASN A 394 -26.29 45.68 2.10
C ASN A 394 -26.25 44.93 3.44
N ALA A 395 -25.48 45.41 4.43
CA ALA A 395 -25.52 44.87 5.78
C ALA A 395 -26.92 45.01 6.41
N SER A 396 -27.56 46.18 6.34
CA SER A 396 -28.88 46.41 6.94
C SER A 396 -29.96 45.53 6.29
N SER A 397 -29.99 45.45 4.96
CA SER A 397 -30.93 44.58 4.24
C SER A 397 -30.76 43.10 4.59
N LEU A 398 -29.52 42.62 4.77
CA LEU A 398 -29.25 41.24 5.15
C LEU A 398 -29.70 40.95 6.58
N LEU A 399 -29.46 41.87 7.52
CA LEU A 399 -29.92 41.76 8.90
C LEU A 399 -31.45 41.69 8.98
N ILE A 400 -32.14 42.55 8.23
CA ILE A 400 -33.60 42.51 8.12
C ILE A 400 -34.08 41.20 7.52
N SER A 401 -33.43 40.72 6.46
CA SER A 401 -33.75 39.42 5.86
C SER A 401 -33.60 38.28 6.87
N LEU A 402 -32.57 38.32 7.73
CA LEU A 402 -32.37 37.29 8.75
C LEU A 402 -33.48 37.32 9.81
N ILE A 403 -33.90 38.51 10.24
CA ILE A 403 -35.00 38.68 11.18
C ILE A 403 -36.33 38.21 10.57
N ALA A 404 -36.59 38.57 9.32
CA ALA A 404 -37.79 38.16 8.61
C ALA A 404 -37.84 36.64 8.31
N SER A 405 -36.68 36.01 8.11
CA SER A 405 -36.57 34.59 7.78
C SER A 405 -36.96 33.64 8.92
N GLY A 406 -36.94 34.11 10.17
CA GLY A 406 -37.18 33.27 11.35
C GLY A 406 -36.11 32.22 11.64
N LEU A 407 -34.96 32.26 10.95
CA LEU A 407 -33.86 31.30 11.13
C LEU A 407 -33.08 31.52 12.43
N ALA A 408 -33.17 32.72 13.02
CA ALA A 408 -32.46 33.09 14.22
C ALA A 408 -33.05 32.41 15.48
N PRO A 409 -32.23 31.73 16.31
CA PRO A 409 -32.67 31.21 17.60
C PRO A 409 -33.27 32.31 18.50
N THR A 410 -34.32 31.98 19.24
CA THR A 410 -35.10 32.96 20.04
C THR A 410 -34.26 33.70 21.08
N ASN A 411 -33.28 33.03 21.67
CA ASN A 411 -32.33 33.61 22.63
C ASN A 411 -31.28 34.53 21.96
N PHE A 412 -31.07 34.41 20.65
CA PHE A 412 -30.07 35.18 19.90
C PHE A 412 -30.66 36.42 19.23
N GLN A 413 -31.99 36.49 19.05
CA GLN A 413 -32.68 37.63 18.44
C GLN A 413 -32.38 38.96 19.15
N ILE A 414 -32.30 38.96 20.50
CA ILE A 414 -31.95 40.17 21.26
C ILE A 414 -30.53 40.66 20.94
N ILE A 415 -29.58 39.74 20.68
CA ILE A 415 -28.19 40.08 20.34
C ILE A 415 -28.16 40.72 18.95
N MET A 416 -28.92 40.19 17.99
CA MET A 416 -29.05 40.81 16.67
C MET A 416 -29.59 42.24 16.74
N LEU A 417 -30.56 42.50 17.63
CA LEU A 417 -31.12 43.83 17.83
C LEU A 417 -30.12 44.78 18.50
N VAL A 418 -29.26 44.27 19.40
CA VAL A 418 -28.13 45.03 19.95
C VAL A 418 -27.13 45.37 18.86
N ASP A 419 -26.78 44.41 17.99
CA ASP A 419 -25.86 44.63 16.88
C ASP A 419 -26.44 45.56 15.80
N ALA A 420 -27.77 45.75 15.77
CA ALA A 420 -28.44 46.75 14.94
C ALA A 420 -28.32 48.18 15.50
N LEU A 421 -27.98 48.38 16.77
CA LEU A 421 -27.96 49.70 17.42
C LEU A 421 -27.07 50.72 16.69
N PRO A 422 -25.82 50.40 16.30
CA PRO A 422 -24.97 51.37 15.60
C PRO A 422 -25.56 51.82 14.26
N LEU A 423 -26.20 50.89 13.54
CA LEU A 423 -26.88 51.16 12.28
C LEU A 423 -28.16 51.99 12.50
N LEU A 424 -28.90 51.71 13.56
CA LEU A 424 -30.07 52.48 13.96
C LEU A 424 -29.72 53.89 14.42
N GLU A 425 -28.57 54.10 15.06
CA GLU A 425 -28.15 55.43 15.55
C GLU A 425 -27.36 56.25 14.52
N SER A 426 -26.97 55.67 13.39
CA SER A 426 -26.29 56.35 12.29
C SER A 426 -26.98 57.66 11.86
N LEU A 427 -26.17 58.62 11.41
CA LEU A 427 -26.66 59.89 10.84
C LEU A 427 -27.32 59.67 9.47
N GLU A 428 -26.87 58.66 8.72
CA GLU A 428 -27.46 58.27 7.46
C GLU A 428 -28.71 57.42 7.71
N ASN A 429 -29.75 57.61 6.89
CA ASN A 429 -30.98 56.83 6.97
C ASN A 429 -30.75 55.42 6.40
N ILE A 430 -30.21 54.52 7.23
CA ILE A 430 -29.85 53.14 6.84
C ILE A 430 -31.07 52.22 6.84
N PHE A 431 -32.00 52.39 7.79
CA PHE A 431 -33.23 51.62 7.88
C PHE A 431 -34.44 52.51 7.56
N SER A 432 -35.25 52.09 6.60
CA SER A 432 -36.53 52.73 6.26
C SER A 432 -37.57 52.60 7.38
N ARG A 433 -38.68 53.34 7.26
CA ARG A 433 -39.83 53.16 8.18
C ARG A 433 -40.31 51.70 8.23
N LYS A 434 -40.41 51.03 7.08
CA LYS A 434 -40.87 49.62 7.00
C LYS A 434 -39.93 48.66 7.71
N GLU A 435 -38.62 48.82 7.51
CA GLU A 435 -37.60 47.99 8.17
C GLU A 435 -37.54 48.27 9.67
N THR A 436 -37.71 49.53 10.08
CA THR A 436 -37.80 49.91 11.50
C THR A 436 -39.00 49.24 12.18
N TYR A 437 -40.17 49.19 11.53
CA TYR A 437 -41.32 48.45 12.05
C TYR A 437 -41.07 46.93 12.17
N GLN A 438 -40.29 46.33 11.27
CA GLN A 438 -39.92 44.93 11.37
C GLN A 438 -39.01 44.66 12.57
N LEU A 439 -38.04 45.54 12.84
CA LEU A 439 -37.20 45.48 14.03
C LEU A 439 -38.02 45.67 15.32
N MET A 440 -38.97 46.60 15.33
CA MET A 440 -39.90 46.78 16.45
C MET A 440 -40.74 45.54 16.70
N LYS A 441 -41.25 44.88 15.65
CA LYS A 441 -41.99 43.63 15.76
C LYS A 441 -41.13 42.52 16.37
N CYS A 442 -39.88 42.37 15.89
CA CYS A 442 -38.95 41.39 16.45
C CYS A 442 -38.67 41.63 17.93
N LEU A 443 -38.50 42.89 18.35
CA LEU A 443 -38.32 43.24 19.75
C LEU A 443 -39.54 42.85 20.60
N GLU A 444 -40.76 43.10 20.12
CA GLU A 444 -41.99 42.70 20.82
C GLU A 444 -42.12 41.17 20.92
N ASP A 445 -41.79 40.43 19.86
CA ASP A 445 -41.79 38.97 19.86
C ASP A 445 -40.79 38.40 20.89
N VAL A 446 -39.61 39.03 21.03
CA VAL A 446 -38.60 38.68 22.05
C VAL A 446 -39.11 38.92 23.47
N ILE A 447 -39.82 40.03 23.70
CA ILE A 447 -40.38 40.41 25.01
C ILE A 447 -41.55 39.49 25.41
N MET A 448 -42.39 39.11 24.45
CA MET A 448 -43.55 38.25 24.67
C MET A 448 -43.16 36.79 24.96
N ASN A 449 -41.97 36.36 24.54
CA ASN A 449 -41.45 35.01 24.78
C ASN A 449 -41.06 34.80 26.26
N LYS A 450 -41.86 33.98 26.97
CA LYS A 450 -41.75 33.70 28.41
C LYS A 450 -40.49 32.95 28.86
N ASP A 451 -39.76 32.34 27.93
CA ASP A 451 -38.53 31.58 28.21
C ASP A 451 -37.28 32.47 28.38
N ASN A 452 -37.35 33.77 28.04
CA ASN A 452 -36.24 34.73 28.16
C ASN A 452 -36.18 35.43 29.54
N LYS A 453 -36.63 34.76 30.62
CA LYS A 453 -36.82 35.31 31.97
C LYS A 453 -35.54 35.56 32.81
N ASP A 454 -34.39 35.78 32.20
CA ASP A 454 -33.23 36.35 32.90
C ASP A 454 -33.39 37.87 33.00
N THR A 455 -34.23 38.29 33.96
CA THR A 455 -34.98 39.56 33.92
C THR A 455 -34.31 40.71 34.68
N ILE A 456 -32.98 40.86 34.59
CA ILE A 456 -32.29 42.06 35.11
C ILE A 456 -31.36 42.68 34.04
N ASP A 457 -30.61 41.90 33.26
CA ASP A 457 -29.69 42.43 32.22
C ASP A 457 -30.42 42.83 30.92
N ASN A 458 -31.56 42.20 30.61
CA ASN A 458 -32.30 42.50 29.38
C ASN A 458 -33.11 43.80 29.44
N SER A 459 -33.47 44.31 30.62
CA SER A 459 -34.29 45.53 30.74
C SER A 459 -33.58 46.76 30.17
N ASP A 460 -32.31 46.94 30.49
CA ASP A 460 -31.53 48.09 30.01
C ASP A 460 -31.25 48.00 28.51
N ARG A 461 -30.89 46.80 28.01
CA ARG A 461 -30.71 46.54 26.58
C ARG A 461 -32.00 46.80 25.79
N VAL A 462 -33.14 46.33 26.29
CA VAL A 462 -34.45 46.56 25.67
C VAL A 462 -34.78 48.06 25.62
N ASN A 463 -34.49 48.80 26.68
CA ASN A 463 -34.72 50.25 26.71
C ASN A 463 -33.82 50.99 25.71
N MET A 464 -32.55 50.60 25.59
CA MET A 464 -31.63 51.15 24.57
C MET A 464 -32.14 50.89 23.15
N ILE A 465 -32.57 49.66 22.85
CA ILE A 465 -33.12 49.29 21.54
C ILE A 465 -34.40 50.07 21.25
N ARG A 466 -35.33 50.19 22.21
CA ARG A 466 -36.55 51.00 22.04
C ARG A 466 -36.22 52.45 21.70
N LEU A 467 -35.27 53.05 22.41
CA LEU A 467 -34.88 54.43 22.17
C LEU A 467 -34.27 54.62 20.78
N ALA A 468 -33.37 53.73 20.37
CA ALA A 468 -32.77 53.76 19.03
C ALA A 468 -33.80 53.58 17.91
N LEU A 469 -34.75 52.66 18.08
CA LEU A 469 -35.84 52.43 17.12
C LEU A 469 -36.74 53.65 16.96
N VAL A 470 -37.14 54.30 18.05
CA VAL A 470 -37.98 55.51 18.02
C VAL A 470 -37.22 56.67 17.36
N ARG A 471 -35.93 56.85 17.69
CA ARG A 471 -35.09 57.88 17.06
C ARG A 471 -34.93 57.65 15.57
N ASN A 472 -34.64 56.41 15.15
CA ASN A 472 -34.58 56.08 13.73
C ASN A 472 -35.91 56.36 13.03
N LEU A 473 -37.03 55.87 13.59
CA LEU A 473 -38.36 56.11 13.04
C LEU A 473 -38.67 57.60 12.88
N SER A 474 -38.31 58.43 13.87
CA SER A 474 -38.49 59.88 13.79
C SER A 474 -37.68 60.52 12.66
N ARG A 475 -36.42 60.09 12.47
CA ARG A 475 -35.55 60.59 11.39
C ARG A 475 -36.04 60.12 10.01
N SER A 476 -36.35 58.84 9.86
CA SER A 476 -36.89 58.29 8.62
C SER A 476 -38.22 58.92 8.27
N PHE A 477 -39.06 59.28 9.26
CA PHE A 477 -40.31 60.00 9.00
C PHE A 477 -40.05 61.38 8.41
N VAL A 478 -39.16 62.18 8.99
CA VAL A 478 -38.83 63.53 8.50
C VAL A 478 -38.23 63.49 7.09
N ILE A 479 -37.33 62.54 6.82
CA ILE A 479 -36.67 62.39 5.52
C ILE A 479 -37.68 61.95 4.45
N GLU A 480 -38.48 60.91 4.74
CA GLU A 480 -39.46 60.40 3.77
C GLU A 480 -40.63 61.38 3.53
N THR A 481 -40.96 62.28 4.46
CA THR A 481 -41.93 63.36 4.24
C THR A 481 -41.32 64.57 3.53
N GLY A 482 -40.06 64.91 3.81
CA GLY A 482 -39.35 66.00 3.14
C GLY A 482 -39.10 65.72 1.65
N ASP A 483 -38.76 64.48 1.30
CA ASP A 483 -38.62 64.06 -0.10
C ASP A 483 -39.98 64.14 -0.83
N SER A 484 -41.09 63.80 -0.15
CA SER A 484 -42.44 63.88 -0.74
C SER A 484 -42.97 65.30 -0.96
N GLU A 485 -42.47 66.30 -0.22
CA GLU A 485 -42.79 67.72 -0.45
C GLU A 485 -41.91 68.31 -1.57
N SER A 486 -40.68 67.81 -1.76
CA SER A 486 -39.79 68.25 -2.85
C SER A 486 -40.18 67.71 -4.24
N ASP A 487 -40.81 66.55 -4.32
CA ASP A 487 -41.37 66.00 -5.57
C ASP A 487 -42.73 66.64 -5.96
N GLY A 488 -43.31 67.47 -5.08
CA GLY A 488 -44.55 68.24 -5.34
C GLY A 488 -44.32 69.62 -5.95
N GLU A 489 -43.07 70.08 -6.03
CA GLU A 489 -42.65 71.31 -6.71
C GLU A 489 -41.73 70.99 -7.90
N MET A 490 -42.25 70.28 -8.91
CA MET A 490 -41.70 70.29 -10.27
C MET A 490 -42.79 70.26 -11.33
#